data_AF-A0AA49FJ19-F1
#
_entry.id   AF-A0AA49FJ19-F1
#
_cell.length_a   1.000
_cell.length_b   1.000
_cell.length_c   1.000
_cell.angle_alpha   90.00
_cell.angle_beta   90.00
_cell.angle_gamma   90.00
#
_symmetry.space_group_name_H-M   'P 1'
#
loop_
_entity.id
_entity.type
_entity.pdbx_description
1 polymer ?
#
loop_
_entity_poly.entity_id
_entity_poly.type
_entity_poly.pdbx_seq_one_letter_code
_entity_poly.pdbx_strand_id
1 'polypeptide(L)' 'MNQPTTFLERVQPAIDTLPDGPDKDKLLVLAEAQDIIERGDVHPKQRALAMRRLLGGAATTGEKALRRQANGRVKKP' A
#
# COMPACT_ATOMS: atom_id res chain seq x y z
N MET A 1 -10.81 28.15 -3.99
CA MET A 1 -9.78 27.15 -3.61
C MET A 1 -10.50 25.89 -3.21
N ASN A 2 -10.31 24.79 -3.94
CA ASN A 2 -10.90 23.50 -3.58
C ASN A 2 -10.02 22.86 -2.50
N GLN A 3 -10.58 22.64 -1.32
CA GLN A 3 -9.90 21.88 -0.28
C GLN A 3 -9.85 20.40 -0.70
N PRO A 4 -8.71 19.71 -0.54
CA PRO A 4 -8.63 18.27 -0.79
C PRO A 4 -9.62 17.52 0.10
N THR A 5 -10.48 16.74 -0.53
CA THR A 5 -11.60 16.04 0.10
C THR A 5 -11.20 14.67 0.63
N THR A 6 -10.16 14.05 0.06
CA THR A 6 -9.65 12.75 0.49
C THR A 6 -8.25 12.84 1.10
N PHE A 7 -7.83 11.81 1.83
CA PHE A 7 -6.49 11.72 2.39
C PHE A 7 -5.43 11.66 1.27
N LEU A 8 -5.67 10.87 0.22
CA LEU A 8 -4.78 10.79 -0.94
C LEU A 8 -4.54 12.17 -1.56
N GLU A 9 -5.61 12.94 -1.81
CA GLU A 9 -5.50 14.29 -2.36
C GLU A 9 -4.66 15.23 -1.49
N ARG A 10 -4.72 15.08 -0.16
CA ARG A 10 -3.90 15.87 0.79
C ARG A 10 -2.42 15.53 0.69
N VAL A 11 -2.07 14.26 0.50
CA VAL A 11 -0.68 13.79 0.54
C VAL A 11 -0.03 13.66 -0.84
N GLN A 12 -0.82 13.69 -1.92
CA GLN A 12 -0.33 13.54 -3.30
C GLN A 12 0.82 14.50 -3.63
N PRO A 13 0.77 15.81 -3.28
CA PRO A 13 1.88 16.71 -3.58
C PRO A 13 3.20 16.30 -2.90
N ALA A 14 3.13 15.72 -1.70
CA ALA A 14 4.32 15.23 -1.02
C ALA A 14 4.85 13.94 -1.68
N ILE A 15 3.96 13.01 -2.06
CA ILE A 15 4.32 11.79 -2.78
C ILE A 15 4.96 12.09 -4.14
N ASP A 16 4.45 13.11 -4.86
CA ASP A 16 4.95 13.49 -6.18
C ASP A 16 6.39 14.03 -6.14
N THR A 17 6.83 14.59 -5.01
CA THR A 17 8.21 15.08 -4.84
C THR A 17 9.22 13.95 -4.65
N LEU A 18 8.76 12.72 -4.40
CA LEU A 18 9.64 11.58 -4.22
C LEU A 18 10.15 11.05 -5.56
N PRO A 19 11.41 10.58 -5.60
CA PRO A 19 11.93 9.87 -6.77
C PRO A 19 11.10 8.62 -7.02
N ASP A 20 10.99 8.23 -8.29
CA ASP A 20 10.30 6.99 -8.63
C ASP A 20 11.03 5.79 -8.02
N GLY A 21 10.27 4.90 -7.43
CA GLY A 21 10.82 3.77 -6.69
C GLY A 21 9.83 3.13 -5.75
N PRO A 22 10.24 2.02 -5.11
CA PRO A 22 9.35 1.18 -4.32
C PRO A 22 8.76 1.91 -3.11
N ASP A 23 9.42 2.94 -2.60
CA ASP A 23 8.92 3.70 -1.45
C ASP A 23 7.82 4.69 -1.84
N LYS A 24 7.91 5.31 -3.02
CA LYS A 24 6.81 6.10 -3.61
C LYS A 24 5.58 5.23 -3.86
N ASP A 25 5.78 4.05 -4.46
CA ASP A 25 4.71 3.09 -4.71
C ASP A 25 4.03 2.61 -3.41
N LYS A 26 4.83 2.32 -2.37
CA LYS A 26 4.29 1.95 -1.05
C LYS A 26 3.44 3.08 -0.47
N LEU A 27 3.93 4.32 -0.51
CA LEU A 27 3.19 5.46 0.04
C LEU A 27 1.88 5.70 -0.69
N LEU A 28 1.85 5.54 -2.02
CA LEU A 28 0.62 5.61 -2.81
C LEU A 28 -0.40 4.56 -2.34
N VAL A 29 0.03 3.30 -2.21
CA VAL A 29 -0.83 2.18 -1.76
C VAL A 29 -1.35 2.40 -0.34
N LEU A 30 -0.54 2.98 0.55
CA LEU A 30 -0.94 3.29 1.92
C LEU A 30 -1.96 4.45 1.95
N ALA A 31 -1.76 5.48 1.14
CA ALA A 31 -2.67 6.60 1.03
C ALA A 31 -4.05 6.17 0.46
N GLU A 32 -4.07 5.32 -0.56
CA GLU A 32 -5.30 4.73 -1.08
C GLU A 32 -6.02 3.86 -0.04
N ALA A 33 -5.28 3.09 0.76
CA ALA A 33 -5.86 2.28 1.82
C ALA A 33 -6.50 3.15 2.91
N GLN A 34 -5.89 4.29 3.24
CA GLN A 34 -6.45 5.26 4.17
C GLN A 34 -7.76 5.87 3.63
N ASP A 35 -7.79 6.25 2.35
CA ASP A 35 -9.01 6.74 1.69
C ASP A 35 -10.17 5.73 1.77
N ILE A 36 -9.89 4.43 1.56
CA ILE A 36 -10.90 3.37 1.68
C ILE A 36 -11.43 3.26 3.11
N ILE A 37 -10.60 3.49 4.13
CA ILE A 37 -11.01 3.39 5.54
C ILE A 37 -11.86 4.58 5.98
N GLU A 38 -11.57 5.76 5.44
CA GLU A 38 -12.30 7.01 5.70
C GLU A 38 -13.66 7.04 4.99
N ARG A 39 -13.83 6.28 3.90
CA ARG A 39 -15.12 6.13 3.22
C ARG A 39 -16.11 5.31 4.06
N GLY A 40 -17.32 5.85 4.25
CA GLY A 40 -18.40 5.20 5.00
C GLY A 40 -19.22 4.17 4.21
N ASP A 41 -19.06 4.15 2.88
CA ASP A 41 -19.88 3.39 1.92
C ASP A 41 -19.14 2.17 1.31
N VAL A 42 -18.02 1.76 1.91
CA VAL A 42 -17.24 0.61 1.42
C VAL A 42 -17.65 -0.71 2.07
N HIS A 43 -17.59 -1.79 1.29
CA HIS A 43 -17.88 -3.13 1.80
C HIS A 43 -16.91 -3.52 2.96
N PRO A 44 -17.38 -4.14 4.05
CA PRO A 44 -16.56 -4.45 5.23
C PRO A 44 -15.27 -5.24 4.90
N LYS A 45 -15.35 -6.18 3.97
CA LYS A 45 -14.19 -6.94 3.47
C LYS A 45 -13.11 -6.05 2.83
N GLN A 46 -13.51 -5.03 2.08
CA GLN A 46 -12.58 -4.09 1.45
C GLN A 46 -11.92 -3.21 2.51
N ARG A 47 -12.70 -2.73 3.48
CA ARG A 47 -12.20 -1.96 4.62
C ARG A 47 -11.18 -2.76 5.45
N ALA A 48 -11.48 -4.03 5.74
CA ALA A 48 -10.57 -4.93 6.45
C ALA A 48 -9.27 -5.17 5.66
N LEU A 49 -9.36 -5.31 4.32
CA LEU A 49 -8.18 -5.44 3.46
C LEU A 49 -7.32 -4.17 3.48
N ALA A 50 -7.94 -2.99 3.43
CA ALA A 50 -7.25 -1.71 3.53
C ALA A 50 -6.55 -1.54 4.89
N MET A 51 -7.22 -1.88 6.00
CA MET A 51 -6.61 -1.88 7.33
C MET A 51 -5.42 -2.82 7.43
N ARG A 52 -5.53 -4.02 6.84
CA ARG A 52 -4.41 -4.97 6.78
C ARG A 52 -3.23 -4.39 6.01
N ARG A 53 -3.45 -3.63 4.94
CA ARG A 53 -2.36 -2.97 4.20
C ARG A 53 -1.64 -1.93 5.07
N LEU A 54 -2.39 -1.09 5.79
CA LEU A 54 -1.83 -0.08 6.70
C LEU A 54 -1.02 -0.68 7.86
N LEU A 55 -1.52 -1.73 8.51
CA LEU A 55 -0.90 -2.35 9.70
C LEU A 55 0.35 -3.20 9.39
N GLY A 56 0.95 -3.06 8.21
CA GLY A 56 2.15 -3.79 7.81
C GLY A 56 1.91 -4.99 6.88
N GLY A 57 0.68 -5.23 6.41
CA GLY A 57 0.40 -6.19 5.36
C GLY A 57 0.87 -5.76 3.97
N ALA A 58 1.20 -4.48 3.78
CA ALA A 58 1.80 -3.94 2.56
C ALA A 58 3.23 -4.47 2.29
N ALA A 59 3.90 -5.06 3.29
CA ALA A 59 5.24 -5.62 3.13
C ALA A 59 5.32 -6.84 2.21
N THR A 60 4.24 -7.38 1.63
CA THR A 60 4.30 -8.76 1.12
C THR A 60 3.94 -9.03 -0.33
N THR A 61 3.82 -8.03 -1.21
CA THR A 61 3.82 -8.35 -2.66
C THR A 61 5.24 -8.35 -3.23
N GLY A 62 6.08 -7.38 -2.87
CA GLY A 62 7.51 -7.37 -3.24
C GLY A 62 8.35 -8.37 -2.44
N GLU A 63 8.18 -8.44 -1.11
CA GLU A 63 9.05 -9.26 -0.26
C GLU A 63 8.72 -10.76 -0.29
N LYS A 64 7.45 -11.15 -0.51
CA LYS A 64 7.12 -12.57 -0.75
C LYS A 64 7.54 -13.06 -2.12
N ALA A 65 7.57 -12.19 -3.13
CA ALA A 65 8.11 -12.56 -4.45
C ALA A 65 9.61 -12.86 -4.34
N LEU A 66 10.36 -12.02 -3.61
CA LEU A 66 11.79 -12.24 -3.36
C LEU A 66 12.06 -13.46 -2.46
N ARG A 67 11.30 -13.63 -1.36
CA ARG A 67 11.47 -14.80 -0.47
C ARG A 67 11.04 -16.12 -1.10
N ARG A 68 10.06 -16.15 -2.01
CA ARG A 68 9.69 -17.36 -2.77
C ARG A 68 10.77 -17.76 -3.79
N GLN A 69 11.48 -16.80 -4.39
CA GLN A 69 12.62 -17.12 -5.26
C GLN A 69 13.84 -17.62 -4.46
N ALA A 70 14.08 -17.09 -3.26
CA ALA A 70 15.20 -17.51 -2.41
C ALA A 70 15.04 -18.93 -1.84
N ASN A 71 13.81 -19.36 -1.49
CA ASN A 71 13.56 -20.67 -0.88
C ASN A 71 13.33 -21.82 -1.88
N GLY A 72 13.35 -21.56 -3.20
CA GLY A 72 13.10 -22.58 -4.23
C GLY A 72 14.32 -23.42 -4.66
N ARG A 73 15.51 -23.17 -4.09
CA ARG A 73 16.78 -23.79 -4.54
C ARG A 73 17.54 -24.56 -3.46
N VAL A 74 16.83 -25.28 -2.59
CA VAL A 74 17.47 -26.30 -1.74
C VAL A 74 16.96 -27.68 -2.15
N LYS A 75 17.44 -28.16 -3.30
CA LYS A 75 17.45 -29.59 -3.62
C LYS A 75 18.62 -30.18 -2.82
N LYS A 76 18.33 -30.76 -1.66
CA LYS A 76 19.31 -31.55 -0.90
C LYS A 76 19.59 -32.88 -1.63
N PRO A 77 20.81 -33.42 -1.46
CA PRO A 77 21.36 -34.52 -2.27
C PRO A 77 20.57 -35.82 -2.18
#